data_AF-A0A016RYE8-F1
#
_entry.id   AF-A0A016RYE8-F1
#
_cell.length_a   1.000
_cell.length_b   1.000
_cell.length_c   1.000
_cell.angle_alpha   90.00
_cell.angle_beta   90.00
_cell.angle_gamma   90.00
#
_symmetry.space_group_name_H-M   'P 1'
#
loop_
_entity.id
_entity.type
_entity.pdbx_description
1 polymer ?
#
loop_
_entity_poly.entity_id
_entity_poly.type
_entity_poly.pdbx_seq_one_letter_code
_entity_poly.pdbx_strand_id
1 'polypeptide(L)'
;MSVEEQPLSFIAFCVERGVATIFVRKYESNGIMLGLTLCALTIIGMTLCICTTYTFDDFKVATPSMVNVPPAAMATVNRLAVVCLVVSVVSIATIFVALYINKRRCSSTALSLTSRYQTRENVITTQFATHLASLQVTFFVIYGSGGLFARILGQYIFENNRRMYFAVRQILYVLPIFIFVLPIFSAYRLKSYRLEREKNIRSMVEMESRGSVGTRNYEEIIFKSWQAKANK
;
A
#
# COMPACT_ATOMS: atom_id res chain seq x y z
N MET A 1 -3.60 11.21 15.55
CA MET A 1 -3.18 10.31 14.47
C MET A 1 -1.93 9.58 14.92
N SER A 2 -2.16 8.69 15.89
CA SER A 2 -1.13 7.94 16.59
C SER A 2 -0.64 6.79 15.72
N VAL A 3 0.57 6.29 15.99
CA VAL A 3 1.22 5.15 15.30
C VAL A 3 0.30 3.91 15.17
N GLU A 4 -0.66 3.77 16.08
CA GLU A 4 -1.62 2.66 16.16
C GLU A 4 -2.71 2.72 15.07
N GLU A 5 -2.90 3.86 14.38
CA GLU A 5 -4.01 4.06 13.43
C GLU A 5 -3.71 3.60 11.99
N GLN A 6 -2.43 3.51 11.64
CA GLN A 6 -1.99 3.15 10.30
C GLN A 6 -2.08 1.66 9.90
N PRO A 7 -1.91 0.67 10.79
CA PRO A 7 -1.91 -0.73 10.40
C PRO A 7 -3.32 -1.25 10.08
N LEU A 8 -4.36 -0.80 10.79
CA LEU A 8 -5.75 -1.24 10.55
C LEU A 8 -6.28 -0.77 9.19
N SER A 9 -6.07 0.50 8.86
CA SER A 9 -6.41 1.06 7.54
C SER A 9 -5.63 0.38 6.41
N PHE A 10 -4.36 0.03 6.67
CA PHE A 10 -3.53 -0.72 5.72
C PHE A 10 -4.04 -2.14 5.48
N ILE A 11 -4.47 -2.86 6.53
CA ILE A 11 -5.06 -4.20 6.40
C ILE A 11 -6.32 -4.15 5.55
N ALA A 12 -7.22 -3.20 5.83
CA ALA A 12 -8.45 -3.02 5.07
C ALA A 12 -8.15 -2.79 3.57
N PHE A 13 -7.15 -1.96 3.27
CA PHE A 13 -6.67 -1.78 1.91
C PHE A 13 -6.14 -3.08 1.29
N CYS A 14 -5.35 -3.88 2.02
CA CYS A 14 -4.83 -5.16 1.53
C CYS A 14 -5.94 -6.16 1.25
N VAL A 15 -6.96 -6.23 2.13
CA VAL A 15 -8.15 -7.07 1.94
C VAL A 15 -8.93 -6.63 0.71
N GLU A 16 -9.17 -5.33 0.55
CA GLU A 16 -9.84 -4.77 -0.64
C GLU A 16 -9.10 -5.16 -1.93
N ARG A 17 -7.76 -4.99 -1.98
CA ARG A 17 -6.94 -5.37 -3.14
C ARG A 17 -6.93 -6.88 -3.39
N GLY A 18 -6.91 -7.69 -2.34
CA GLY A 18 -7.01 -9.15 -2.42
C GLY A 18 -8.36 -9.60 -3.00
N VAL A 19 -9.46 -9.04 -2.49
CA VAL A 19 -10.82 -9.32 -2.97
C VAL A 19 -11.00 -8.87 -4.43
N ALA A 20 -10.54 -7.66 -4.78
CA ALA A 20 -10.57 -7.17 -6.15
C ALA A 20 -9.79 -8.08 -7.12
N THR A 21 -8.71 -8.71 -6.65
CA THR A 21 -7.89 -9.64 -7.44
C THR A 21 -8.55 -11.00 -7.62
N ILE A 22 -9.11 -11.57 -6.53
CA ILE A 22 -9.71 -12.90 -6.56
C ILE A 22 -11.07 -12.86 -7.28
N PHE A 23 -11.91 -11.86 -6.97
CA PHE A 23 -13.31 -11.78 -7.36
C PHE A 23 -13.62 -10.61 -8.32
N VAL A 24 -12.86 -10.45 -9.40
CA VAL A 24 -12.99 -9.34 -10.37
C VAL A 24 -14.45 -9.05 -10.76
N ARG A 25 -15.24 -10.08 -11.12
CA ARG A 25 -16.64 -9.91 -11.58
C ARG A 25 -17.60 -9.47 -10.47
N LYS A 26 -17.41 -9.95 -9.23
CA LYS A 26 -18.28 -9.63 -8.10
C LYS A 26 -17.90 -8.27 -7.49
N TYR A 27 -16.61 -7.94 -7.54
CA TYR A 27 -16.08 -6.65 -7.11
C TYR A 27 -16.63 -5.50 -7.96
N GLU A 28 -16.85 -5.69 -9.26
CA GLU A 28 -17.45 -4.64 -10.11
C GLU A 28 -18.88 -4.26 -9.67
N SER A 29 -19.69 -5.25 -9.27
CA SER A 29 -21.06 -5.00 -8.81
C SER A 29 -21.14 -4.47 -7.38
N ASN A 30 -20.20 -4.84 -6.50
CA ASN A 30 -20.31 -4.62 -5.04
C ASN A 30 -19.10 -3.95 -4.39
N GLY A 31 -18.10 -3.51 -5.17
CA GLY A 31 -16.83 -3.00 -4.66
C GLY A 31 -16.99 -1.75 -3.78
N ILE A 32 -17.95 -0.88 -4.10
CA ILE A 32 -18.26 0.31 -3.30
C ILE A 32 -18.77 -0.09 -1.91
N MET A 33 -19.68 -1.06 -1.83
CA MET A 33 -20.22 -1.54 -0.56
C MET A 33 -19.14 -2.26 0.27
N LEU A 34 -18.25 -3.01 -0.37
CA LEU A 34 -17.11 -3.64 0.29
C LEU A 34 -16.14 -2.59 0.86
N GLY A 35 -15.84 -1.54 0.10
CA GLY A 35 -15.01 -0.43 0.59
C GLY A 35 -15.65 0.30 1.77
N LEU A 36 -16.94 0.63 1.69
CA LEU A 36 -17.68 1.29 2.78
C LEU A 36 -17.72 0.44 4.06
N THR A 37 -17.97 -0.86 3.94
CA THR A 37 -18.01 -1.77 5.09
C THR A 37 -16.64 -1.91 5.75
N LEU A 38 -15.57 -2.02 4.95
CA LEU A 38 -14.19 -2.01 5.46
C LEU A 38 -13.85 -0.69 6.16
N CYS A 39 -14.21 0.46 5.59
CA CYS A 39 -14.03 1.76 6.23
C CYS A 39 -14.74 1.83 7.59
N ALA A 40 -16.02 1.44 7.66
CA ALA A 40 -16.77 1.43 8.91
C ALA A 40 -16.11 0.52 9.96
N LEU A 41 -15.70 -0.69 9.56
CA LEU A 41 -14.99 -1.62 10.45
C LEU A 41 -13.66 -1.06 10.96
N THR A 42 -12.90 -0.36 10.11
CA THR A 42 -11.65 0.28 10.56
C THR A 42 -11.91 1.36 11.60
N ILE A 43 -12.92 2.22 11.42
CA ILE A 43 -13.24 3.28 12.39
C ILE A 43 -13.65 2.68 13.73
N ILE A 44 -14.49 1.63 13.71
CA ILE A 44 -14.93 0.94 14.93
C ILE A 44 -13.73 0.28 15.62
N GLY A 45 -12.91 -0.47 14.87
CA GLY A 45 -11.70 -1.11 15.39
C GLY A 45 -10.73 -0.10 16.01
N MET A 46 -10.56 1.06 15.35
CA MET A 46 -9.74 2.14 15.87
C MET A 46 -10.25 2.69 17.20
N THR A 47 -11.55 2.91 17.29
CA THR A 47 -12.19 3.44 18.50
C THR A 47 -12.02 2.46 19.66
N LEU A 48 -12.21 1.16 19.41
CA LEU A 48 -12.00 0.11 20.40
C LEU A 48 -10.54 0.01 20.86
N CYS A 49 -9.57 0.11 19.95
CA CYS A 49 -8.16 0.14 20.32
C CYS A 49 -7.84 1.32 21.25
N ILE A 50 -8.34 2.51 20.95
CA ILE A 50 -8.12 3.69 21.81
C ILE A 50 -8.75 3.50 23.19
N CYS A 51 -10.00 3.03 23.25
CA CYS A 51 -10.71 2.79 24.51
C CYS A 51 -10.09 1.68 25.37
N THR A 52 -9.43 0.70 24.76
CA THR A 52 -8.78 -0.42 25.48
C THR A 52 -7.34 -0.09 25.90
N THR A 53 -6.63 0.72 25.11
CA THR A 53 -5.25 1.13 25.42
C THR A 53 -5.18 2.25 26.46
N TYR A 54 -6.14 3.17 26.47
CA TYR A 54 -6.11 4.33 27.38
C TYR A 54 -7.18 4.21 28.47
N THR A 55 -6.74 4.05 29.70
CA THR A 55 -7.60 4.12 30.89
C THR A 55 -7.58 5.52 31.50
N PHE A 56 -8.60 5.91 32.26
CA PHE A 56 -8.68 7.25 32.88
C PHE A 56 -7.46 7.59 33.77
N ASP A 57 -6.78 6.57 34.32
CA ASP A 57 -5.59 6.75 35.15
C ASP A 57 -4.33 7.12 34.36
N ASP A 58 -4.27 6.81 33.06
CA ASP A 58 -3.13 7.13 32.19
C ASP A 58 -2.99 8.64 31.93
N PHE A 59 -4.08 9.41 32.07
CA PHE A 59 -4.11 10.85 31.83
C PHE A 59 -3.60 11.70 33.01
N LYS A 60 -3.28 11.08 34.16
CA LYS A 60 -2.77 11.79 35.35
C LYS A 60 -1.30 12.22 35.24
N VAL A 61 -0.57 11.74 34.23
CA VAL A 61 0.86 12.03 34.03
C VAL A 61 1.05 12.99 32.86
N ALA A 62 1.72 14.12 33.11
CA ALA A 62 2.07 15.09 32.07
C ALA A 62 3.17 14.52 31.14
N THR A 63 2.77 14.05 29.97
CA THR A 63 3.70 13.63 28.90
C THR A 63 3.92 14.77 27.92
N PRO A 64 5.18 15.11 27.55
CA PRO A 64 5.49 16.29 26.75
C PRO A 64 5.05 16.20 25.26
N SER A 65 4.50 15.07 24.80
CA SER A 65 4.03 14.87 23.43
C SER A 65 3.11 13.65 23.34
N MET A 66 2.14 13.66 22.40
CA MET A 66 1.25 12.51 22.09
C MET A 66 2.01 11.25 21.62
N VAL A 67 3.29 11.38 21.27
CA VAL A 67 4.17 10.25 20.89
C VAL A 67 4.72 9.51 22.13
N ASN A 68 4.69 10.16 23.29
CA ASN A 68 5.20 9.60 24.55
C ASN A 68 4.04 8.98 25.34
N VAL A 69 3.97 7.65 25.29
CA VAL A 69 2.97 6.86 26.02
C VAL A 69 3.31 6.84 27.52
N PRO A 70 2.32 7.00 28.42
CA PRO A 70 2.53 6.92 29.86
C PRO A 70 3.03 5.54 30.27
N PRO A 71 3.84 5.43 31.35
CA PRO A 71 4.50 4.18 31.74
C PRO A 71 3.54 3.00 31.93
N ALA A 72 2.32 3.26 32.41
CA ALA A 72 1.30 2.24 32.66
C ALA A 72 0.78 1.57 31.37
N ALA A 73 0.60 2.32 30.28
CA ALA A 73 0.18 1.78 28.99
C ALA A 73 1.33 1.21 28.13
N MET A 74 2.60 1.37 28.54
CA MET A 74 3.77 1.02 27.71
C MET A 74 3.86 -0.47 27.32
N ALA A 75 3.42 -1.38 28.18
CA ALA A 75 3.46 -2.82 27.91
C ALA A 75 2.42 -3.22 26.84
N THR A 76 1.21 -2.66 26.94
CA THR A 76 0.11 -2.89 25.99
C THR A 76 0.48 -2.34 24.61
N VAL A 77 0.99 -1.11 24.55
CA VAL A 77 1.43 -0.48 23.29
C VAL A 77 2.57 -1.26 22.64
N ASN A 78 3.51 -1.80 23.42
CA ASN A 78 4.60 -2.60 22.84
C ASN A 78 4.07 -3.90 22.22
N ARG A 79 3.11 -4.56 22.87
CA ARG A 79 2.45 -5.76 22.34
C ARG A 79 1.69 -5.45 21.05
N LEU A 80 0.94 -4.34 21.03
CA LEU A 80 0.23 -3.88 19.84
C LEU A 80 1.19 -3.54 18.70
N ALA A 81 2.32 -2.88 18.97
CA ALA A 81 3.33 -2.56 17.96
C ALA A 81 3.91 -3.82 17.28
N VAL A 82 4.21 -4.87 18.05
CA VAL A 82 4.69 -6.15 17.50
C VAL A 82 3.63 -6.81 16.64
N VAL A 83 2.38 -6.86 17.10
CA VAL A 83 1.25 -7.40 16.30
C VAL A 83 1.10 -6.61 14.99
N CYS A 84 1.16 -5.29 15.05
CA CYS A 84 1.05 -4.43 13.87
C CYS A 84 2.20 -4.64 12.87
N LEU A 85 3.42 -4.89 13.35
CA LEU A 85 4.57 -5.26 12.49
C LEU A 85 4.33 -6.59 11.79
N VAL A 86 3.93 -7.63 12.53
CA VAL A 86 3.64 -8.96 11.95
C VAL A 86 2.53 -8.86 10.90
N VAL A 87 1.44 -8.17 11.22
CA VAL A 87 0.31 -8.02 10.30
C VAL A 87 0.69 -7.20 9.07
N SER A 88 1.54 -6.18 9.20
CA SER A 88 2.05 -5.40 8.06
C SER A 88 2.88 -6.27 7.11
N VAL A 89 3.70 -7.18 7.63
CA VAL A 89 4.49 -8.14 6.82
C VAL A 89 3.57 -9.11 6.07
N VAL A 90 2.58 -9.70 6.76
CA VAL A 90 1.58 -10.58 6.13
C VAL A 90 0.81 -9.84 5.02
N SER A 91 0.42 -8.60 5.30
CA SER A 91 -0.31 -7.74 4.36
C SER A 91 0.49 -7.49 3.07
N ILE A 92 1.80 -7.22 3.17
CA ILE A 92 2.67 -7.14 1.98
C ILE A 92 2.67 -8.44 1.19
N ALA A 93 2.83 -9.58 1.86
CA ALA A 93 2.86 -10.87 1.20
C ALA A 93 1.57 -11.11 0.41
N THR A 94 0.41 -10.77 0.97
CA THR A 94 -0.88 -10.88 0.26
C THR A 94 -0.94 -10.00 -1.00
N ILE A 95 -0.42 -8.77 -0.94
CA ILE A 95 -0.38 -7.86 -2.09
C ILE A 95 0.55 -8.40 -3.19
N PHE A 96 1.73 -8.92 -2.84
CA PHE A 96 2.63 -9.51 -3.84
C PHE A 96 2.04 -10.75 -4.50
N VAL A 97 1.37 -11.60 -3.73
CA VAL A 97 0.63 -12.75 -4.27
C VAL A 97 -0.49 -12.27 -5.20
N ALA A 98 -1.23 -11.23 -4.81
CA ALA A 98 -2.26 -10.64 -5.66
C ALA A 98 -1.69 -10.11 -6.99
N LEU A 99 -0.55 -9.41 -6.96
CA LEU A 99 0.14 -8.98 -8.18
C LEU A 99 0.56 -10.14 -9.07
N TYR A 100 1.12 -11.20 -8.48
CA TYR A 100 1.56 -12.38 -9.22
C TYR A 100 0.37 -13.03 -9.94
N ILE A 101 -0.75 -13.22 -9.23
CA ILE A 101 -1.99 -13.77 -9.80
C ILE A 101 -2.52 -12.86 -10.91
N ASN A 102 -2.57 -11.55 -10.69
CA ASN A 102 -3.06 -10.58 -11.67
C ASN A 102 -2.21 -10.59 -12.97
N LYS A 103 -0.88 -10.59 -12.85
CA LYS A 103 0.02 -10.70 -14.01
C LYS A 103 -0.18 -12.01 -14.78
N ARG A 104 -0.34 -13.13 -14.07
CA ARG A 104 -0.59 -14.45 -14.69
C ARG A 104 -1.96 -14.52 -15.38
N ARG A 105 -3.00 -13.88 -14.82
CA ARG A 105 -4.32 -13.78 -15.48
C ARG A 105 -4.27 -12.91 -16.73
N CYS A 106 -3.51 -11.82 -16.70
CA CYS A 106 -3.34 -10.93 -17.86
C CYS A 106 -2.60 -11.59 -19.04
N SER A 107 -1.71 -12.55 -18.78
CA SER A 107 -1.03 -13.31 -19.84
C SER A 107 -1.90 -14.42 -20.46
N SER A 108 -3.03 -14.77 -19.84
CA SER A 108 -3.94 -15.79 -20.35
C SER A 108 -4.81 -15.27 -21.49
N THR A 109 -4.74 -15.95 -22.64
CA THR A 109 -5.43 -15.59 -23.89
C THR A 109 -6.91 -16.04 -23.90
N ALA A 110 -7.41 -16.73 -22.86
CA ALA A 110 -8.75 -17.32 -22.88
C ALA A 110 -9.90 -16.38 -22.45
N LEU A 111 -9.64 -15.10 -22.18
CA LEU A 111 -10.64 -14.16 -21.65
C LEU A 111 -11.31 -13.32 -22.74
N SER A 112 -12.60 -13.02 -22.56
CA SER A 112 -13.36 -12.06 -23.39
C SER A 112 -12.73 -10.66 -23.36
N LEU A 113 -12.95 -9.85 -24.42
CA LEU A 113 -12.38 -8.49 -24.53
C LEU A 113 -12.65 -7.64 -23.29
N THR A 114 -13.90 -7.62 -22.80
CA THR A 114 -14.29 -6.90 -21.59
C THR A 114 -13.53 -7.38 -20.36
N SER A 115 -13.42 -8.70 -20.17
CA SER A 115 -12.73 -9.25 -19.01
C SER A 115 -11.22 -9.01 -19.05
N ARG A 116 -10.61 -8.98 -20.24
CA ARG A 116 -9.19 -8.61 -20.41
C ARG A 116 -8.95 -7.15 -20.09
N TYR A 117 -9.83 -6.26 -20.54
CA TYR A 117 -9.73 -4.84 -20.23
C TYR A 117 -9.81 -4.61 -18.72
N GLN A 118 -10.82 -5.18 -18.06
CA GLN A 118 -11.00 -5.11 -16.61
C GLN A 118 -9.80 -5.69 -15.85
N THR A 119 -9.28 -6.84 -16.28
CA THR A 119 -8.10 -7.46 -15.65
C THR A 119 -6.87 -6.58 -15.81
N ARG A 120 -6.66 -5.97 -16.99
CA ARG A 120 -5.52 -5.09 -17.25
C ARG A 120 -5.59 -3.82 -16.41
N GLU A 121 -6.77 -3.22 -16.28
CA GLU A 121 -6.99 -2.06 -15.41
C GLU A 121 -6.75 -2.42 -13.93
N ASN A 122 -7.21 -3.59 -13.50
CA ASN A 122 -7.00 -4.08 -12.14
C ASN A 122 -5.52 -4.38 -11.86
N VAL A 123 -4.78 -4.95 -12.82
CA VAL A 123 -3.32 -5.18 -12.71
C VAL A 123 -2.58 -3.87 -12.47
N ILE A 124 -2.91 -2.83 -13.24
CA ILE A 124 -2.25 -1.52 -13.16
C ILE A 124 -2.57 -0.85 -11.83
N THR A 125 -3.85 -0.85 -11.44
CA THR A 125 -4.29 -0.26 -10.18
C THR A 125 -3.65 -1.00 -8.99
N THR A 126 -3.58 -2.33 -9.05
CA THR A 126 -2.93 -3.15 -8.02
C THR A 126 -1.42 -2.90 -7.99
N GLN A 127 -0.77 -2.71 -9.14
CA GLN A 127 0.66 -2.39 -9.20
C GLN A 127 0.97 -1.03 -8.57
N PHE A 128 0.16 -0.02 -8.88
CA PHE A 128 0.24 1.28 -8.22
C PHE A 128 0.02 1.17 -6.71
N ALA A 129 -1.05 0.48 -6.29
CA ALA A 129 -1.34 0.18 -4.89
C ALA A 129 -0.19 -0.53 -4.17
N THR A 130 0.48 -1.46 -4.85
CA THR A 130 1.61 -2.20 -4.28
C THR A 130 2.82 -1.31 -4.04
N HIS A 131 3.11 -0.38 -4.96
CA HIS A 131 4.18 0.59 -4.73
C HIS A 131 3.87 1.46 -3.52
N LEU A 132 2.63 1.94 -3.39
CA LEU A 132 2.19 2.74 -2.25
C LEU A 132 2.28 1.95 -0.93
N ALA A 133 1.83 0.70 -0.95
CA ALA A 133 1.90 -0.21 0.19
C ALA A 133 3.34 -0.54 0.60
N SER A 134 4.22 -0.80 -0.38
CA SER A 134 5.64 -1.06 -0.11
C SER A 134 6.32 0.14 0.54
N LEU A 135 5.96 1.35 0.11
CA LEU A 135 6.45 2.59 0.70
C LEU A 135 5.95 2.71 2.14
N GLN A 136 4.64 2.57 2.38
CA GLN A 136 4.05 2.64 3.73
C GLN A 136 4.70 1.67 4.71
N VAL A 137 4.91 0.42 4.32
CA VAL A 137 5.54 -0.54 5.24
C VAL A 137 7.02 -0.28 5.41
N THR A 138 7.73 0.20 4.41
CA THR A 138 9.14 0.60 4.57
C THR A 138 9.26 1.68 5.65
N PHE A 139 8.42 2.72 5.59
CA PHE A 139 8.39 3.77 6.60
C PHE A 139 7.96 3.23 7.98
N PHE A 140 6.97 2.33 8.03
CA PHE A 140 6.52 1.71 9.28
C PHE A 140 7.60 0.84 9.94
N VAL A 141 8.34 0.04 9.15
CA VAL A 141 9.44 -0.79 9.64
C VAL A 141 10.60 0.09 10.11
N ILE A 142 10.95 1.15 9.38
CA ILE A 142 11.98 2.11 9.83
C ILE A 142 11.56 2.74 11.16
N TYR A 143 10.31 3.17 11.28
CA TYR A 143 9.79 3.76 12.52
C TYR A 143 9.78 2.75 13.68
N GLY A 144 9.26 1.53 13.44
CA GLY A 144 9.17 0.48 14.46
C GLY A 144 10.54 -0.01 14.92
N SER A 145 11.45 -0.27 13.98
CA SER A 145 12.83 -0.69 14.29
C SER A 145 13.62 0.44 14.95
N GLY A 146 13.51 1.68 14.46
CA GLY A 146 14.13 2.86 15.08
C GLY A 146 13.61 3.11 16.50
N GLY A 147 12.31 2.94 16.72
CA GLY A 147 11.69 3.03 18.04
C GLY A 147 12.20 1.95 19.01
N LEU A 148 12.31 0.70 18.57
CA LEU A 148 12.88 -0.40 19.37
C LEU A 148 14.37 -0.19 19.65
N PHE A 149 15.14 0.21 18.64
CA PHE A 149 16.57 0.54 18.74
C PHE A 149 16.79 1.65 19.77
N ALA A 150 16.05 2.76 19.67
CA ALA A 150 16.12 3.86 20.63
C ALA A 150 15.75 3.42 22.05
N ARG A 151 14.90 2.40 22.21
CA ARG A 151 14.50 1.89 23.53
C ARG A 151 15.58 1.03 24.18
N ILE A 152 16.15 0.10 23.42
CA ILE A 152 17.17 -0.85 23.91
C ILE A 152 18.50 -0.14 24.12
N LEU A 153 19.01 0.55 23.09
CA LEU A 153 20.30 1.24 23.17
C LEU A 153 20.20 2.58 23.87
N GLY A 154 19.04 3.23 23.86
CA GLY A 154 18.89 4.51 24.54
C GLY A 154 18.93 4.39 26.06
N GLN A 155 18.48 3.27 26.63
CA GLN A 155 18.68 2.99 28.06
C GLN A 155 20.14 2.78 28.41
N TYR A 156 20.91 2.15 27.52
CA TYR A 156 22.33 1.84 27.74
C TYR A 156 23.26 3.04 27.47
N ILE A 157 22.97 3.86 26.45
CA ILE A 157 23.83 4.96 26.00
C ILE A 157 23.49 6.29 26.69
N PHE A 158 22.22 6.56 26.99
CA PHE A 158 21.76 7.86 27.50
C PHE A 158 21.40 7.83 28.98
N GLU A 159 22.16 7.08 29.79
CA GLU A 159 21.90 6.70 31.20
C GLU A 159 21.59 7.85 32.18
N ASN A 160 21.57 9.11 31.75
CA ASN A 160 21.03 10.23 32.53
C ASN A 160 20.48 11.42 31.71
N ASN A 161 20.54 11.39 30.37
CA ASN A 161 20.23 12.53 29.51
C ASN A 161 18.85 12.41 28.85
N ARG A 162 17.80 12.62 29.66
CA ARG A 162 16.39 12.54 29.23
C ARG A 162 16.08 13.41 28.01
N ARG A 163 16.76 14.55 27.87
CA ARG A 163 16.61 15.49 26.73
C ARG A 163 17.12 14.89 25.41
N MET A 164 18.27 14.22 25.41
CA MET A 164 18.81 13.56 24.22
C MET A 164 17.95 12.37 23.80
N TYR A 165 17.49 11.57 24.77
CA TYR A 165 16.58 10.46 24.51
C TYR A 165 15.30 10.91 23.78
N PHE A 166 14.67 12.00 24.25
CA PHE A 166 13.49 12.55 23.57
C PHE A 166 13.81 13.14 22.19
N ALA A 167 14.95 13.83 22.04
CA ALA A 167 15.36 14.39 20.75
C ALA A 167 15.58 13.29 19.69
N VAL A 168 16.29 12.22 20.04
CA VAL A 168 16.52 11.07 19.15
C VAL A 168 15.21 10.40 18.75
N ARG A 169 14.30 10.21 19.71
CA ARG A 169 12.98 9.61 19.45
C ARG A 169 12.13 10.47 18.51
N GLN A 170 12.25 11.79 18.61
CA GLN A 170 11.58 12.74 17.73
C GLN A 170 12.20 12.76 16.32
N ILE A 171 13.52 12.65 16.20
CA ILE A 171 14.21 12.56 14.89
C ILE A 171 13.83 11.26 14.16
N LEU A 172 13.68 10.17 14.90
CA LEU A 172 13.23 8.87 14.37
C LEU A 172 11.72 8.84 14.04
N TYR A 173 10.98 9.93 14.30
CA TYR A 173 9.57 10.04 13.96
C TYR A 173 9.39 10.33 12.46
N VAL A 174 9.42 9.29 11.64
CA VAL A 174 9.39 9.39 10.16
C VAL A 174 7.99 9.64 9.59
N LEU A 175 6.96 9.67 10.44
CA LEU A 175 5.56 9.78 10.03
C LEU A 175 5.19 11.07 9.25
N PRO A 176 5.62 12.27 9.67
CA PRO A 176 5.30 13.50 8.94
C PRO A 176 5.93 13.50 7.54
N ILE A 177 7.15 12.95 7.43
CA ILE A 177 7.86 12.80 6.16
C ILE A 177 7.08 11.85 5.25
N PHE A 178 6.62 10.71 5.78
CA PHE A 178 5.78 9.78 5.03
C PHE A 178 4.51 10.43 4.49
N ILE A 179 3.77 11.17 5.32
CA ILE A 179 2.52 11.85 4.93
C ILE A 179 2.78 12.87 3.81
N PHE A 180 3.94 13.52 3.80
CA PHE A 180 4.32 14.47 2.76
C PHE A 180 4.80 13.78 1.46
N VAL A 181 5.58 12.70 1.58
CA VAL A 181 6.15 11.96 0.45
C VAL A 181 5.07 11.19 -0.32
N LEU A 182 4.08 10.63 0.39
CA LEU A 182 3.03 9.79 -0.20
C LEU A 182 2.24 10.48 -1.33
N PRO A 183 1.67 11.69 -1.15
CA PRO A 183 0.94 12.38 -2.22
C PRO A 183 1.85 12.74 -3.39
N ILE A 184 3.09 13.19 -3.14
CA ILE A 184 4.06 13.54 -4.19
C ILE A 184 4.39 12.30 -5.04
N PHE A 185 4.71 11.19 -4.38
CA PHE A 185 5.03 9.93 -5.05
C PHE A 185 3.82 9.41 -5.84
N SER A 186 2.62 9.47 -5.25
CA SER A 186 1.39 9.06 -5.92
C SER A 186 1.10 9.89 -7.18
N ALA A 187 1.27 11.22 -7.10
CA ALA A 187 1.05 12.14 -8.21
C ALA A 187 2.08 11.94 -9.33
N TYR A 188 3.35 11.73 -8.95
CA TYR A 188 4.42 11.40 -9.90
C TYR A 188 4.10 10.12 -10.68
N ARG A 189 3.78 9.02 -9.99
CA ARG A 189 3.46 7.74 -10.63
C ARG A 189 2.20 7.82 -11.49
N LEU A 190 1.18 8.55 -11.04
CA LEU A 190 -0.03 8.79 -11.81
C LEU A 190 0.26 9.58 -13.09
N LYS A 191 1.11 10.61 -13.02
CA LYS A 191 1.53 11.39 -14.18
C LYS A 191 2.30 10.53 -15.18
N SER A 192 3.28 9.73 -14.72
CA SER A 192 4.00 8.79 -15.59
C SER A 192 3.05 7.84 -16.30
N TYR A 193 2.07 7.29 -15.57
CA TYR A 193 1.08 6.38 -16.15
C TYR A 193 0.21 7.06 -17.21
N ARG A 194 -0.24 8.30 -16.96
CA ARG A 194 -1.02 9.07 -17.94
C ARG A 194 -0.23 9.35 -19.21
N LEU A 195 1.03 9.73 -19.08
CA LEU A 195 1.92 10.00 -20.23
C LEU A 195 2.16 8.73 -21.06
N GLU A 196 2.40 7.60 -20.41
CA GLU A 196 2.60 6.32 -21.11
C GLU A 196 1.33 5.87 -21.84
N ARG A 197 0.16 6.08 -21.22
CA ARG A 197 -1.13 5.81 -21.87
C ARG A 197 -1.36 6.70 -23.08
N GLU A 198 -1.10 7.99 -22.96
CA GLU A 198 -1.24 8.94 -24.06
C GLU A 198 -0.29 8.60 -25.22
N LYS A 199 0.97 8.28 -24.91
CA LYS A 199 1.96 7.83 -25.91
C LYS A 199 1.49 6.58 -26.64
N ASN A 200 0.92 5.60 -25.93
CA ASN A 200 0.42 4.37 -26.53
C ASN A 200 -0.78 4.62 -27.45
N ILE A 201 -1.76 5.43 -27.01
CA ILE A 201 -2.90 5.83 -27.84
C ILE A 201 -2.43 6.59 -29.09
N ARG A 202 -1.53 7.56 -28.91
CA ARG A 202 -0.98 8.36 -30.00
C ARG A 202 -0.25 7.47 -31.02
N SER A 203 0.59 6.54 -30.56
CA SER A 203 1.26 5.59 -31.45
C SER A 203 0.30 4.66 -32.20
N MET A 204 -0.86 4.35 -31.63
CA MET A 204 -1.89 3.54 -32.29
C MET A 204 -2.67 4.35 -33.34
N VAL A 205 -2.86 5.66 -33.10
CA VAL A 205 -3.54 6.59 -34.04
C VAL A 205 -2.61 7.05 -35.17
N GLU A 206 -1.32 7.25 -34.87
CA GLU A 206 -0.28 7.64 -35.85
C GLU A 206 0.15 6.47 -36.76
N MET A 207 -0.35 5.26 -36.50
CA MET A 207 -0.10 4.12 -37.38
C MET A 207 -0.85 4.31 -38.70
N GLU A 208 -0.08 4.58 -39.77
CA GLU A 208 -0.58 4.62 -41.16
C GLU A 208 -1.40 3.37 -41.45
N SER A 209 -2.67 3.56 -41.80
CA SER A 209 -3.66 2.48 -42.01
C SER A 209 -4.04 2.29 -43.48
N ARG A 210 -3.48 3.12 -44.38
CA ARG A 210 -3.79 3.13 -45.81
C ARG A 210 -2.52 2.99 -46.65
N GLY A 211 -2.70 2.51 -47.88
CA GLY A 211 -1.61 2.32 -48.84
C GLY A 211 -0.67 1.16 -48.48
N SER A 212 0.45 1.07 -49.20
CA SER A 212 1.47 0.01 -49.02
C SER A 212 2.11 0.02 -47.63
N VAL A 213 2.24 1.20 -47.02
CA VAL A 213 2.78 1.38 -45.67
C VAL A 213 1.83 0.79 -44.62
N GLY A 214 0.52 1.00 -44.77
CA GLY A 214 -0.50 0.41 -43.89
C GLY A 214 -0.55 -1.11 -43.98
N THR A 215 -0.50 -1.68 -45.19
CA THR A 215 -0.44 -3.15 -45.38
C THR A 215 0.74 -3.75 -44.63
N ARG A 216 1.93 -3.13 -44.71
CA ARG A 216 3.13 -3.61 -44.04
C ARG A 216 3.04 -3.54 -42.51
N ASN A 217 2.40 -2.49 -41.98
CA ASN A 217 2.12 -2.37 -40.54
C ASN A 217 1.17 -3.48 -40.05
N TYR A 218 0.10 -3.78 -40.79
CA TYR A 218 -0.81 -4.87 -40.44
C TYR A 218 -0.13 -6.23 -40.55
N GLU A 219 0.65 -6.48 -41.61
CA GLU A 219 1.43 -7.71 -41.75
C GLU A 219 2.40 -7.92 -40.59
N GLU A 220 3.09 -6.86 -40.13
CA GLU A 220 4.00 -6.95 -39.00
C GLU A 220 3.26 -7.26 -37.69
N ILE A 221 2.09 -6.66 -37.46
CA ILE A 221 1.24 -6.96 -36.29
C ILE A 221 0.75 -8.41 -36.34
N ILE A 222 0.25 -8.85 -37.50
CA ILE A 222 -0.21 -10.21 -37.72
C ILE A 222 0.96 -11.16 -37.44
N PHE A 223 2.11 -10.97 -38.08
CA PHE A 223 3.29 -11.81 -37.91
C PHE A 223 3.77 -11.90 -36.45
N LYS A 224 3.82 -10.77 -35.73
CA LYS A 224 4.13 -10.77 -34.28
C LYS A 224 3.09 -11.54 -33.47
N SER A 225 1.81 -11.45 -33.83
CA SER A 225 0.75 -12.21 -33.15
C SER A 225 0.88 -13.73 -33.38
N TRP A 226 1.32 -14.16 -34.57
CA TRP A 226 1.62 -15.57 -34.87
C TRP A 226 2.84 -16.06 -34.10
N GLN A 227 3.94 -15.30 -34.07
CA GLN A 227 5.13 -15.65 -33.28
C GLN A 227 4.84 -15.74 -31.77
N ALA A 228 4.06 -14.81 -31.24
CA ALA A 228 3.66 -14.84 -29.82
C ALA A 228 2.79 -16.07 -29.46
N LYS A 229 2.09 -16.64 -30.45
CA LYS A 229 1.30 -17.86 -30.29
C LYS A 229 2.16 -19.13 -30.45
N ALA A 230 3.23 -19.07 -31.24
CA ALA A 230 4.18 -20.16 -31.43
C ALA A 230 5.18 -20.32 -30.26
N ASN A 231 5.47 -19.24 -29.54
CA ASN A 231 6.36 -19.23 -28.36
C ASN A 231 5.63 -19.45 -27.02
N LYS A 232 4.35 -19.86 -27.05
CA LYS A 232 3.55 -20.26 -25.88
C LYS A 232 3.36 -21.77 -25.88
#